data_AF-A0AAW1MHF5-F1
#
_entry.id   AF-A0AAW1MHF5-F1
#
_cell.length_a   1.000
_cell.length_b   1.000
_cell.length_c   1.000
_cell.angle_alpha   90.00
_cell.angle_beta   90.00
_cell.angle_gamma   90.00
#
_symmetry.space_group_name_H-M   'P 1'
#
loop_
_entity.id
_entity.type
_entity.pdbx_description
1 polymer ?
#
loop_
_entity_poly.entity_id
_entity_poly.type
_entity_poly.pdbx_seq_one_letter_code
_entity_poly.pdbx_strand_id
1 'polypeptide(L)'
;MPTVRGLLLFSLIITLCLSERTVKKYRRWVVDDTGCRTLDKESGRCVLVDQCRSISDLVDGRGDHPATEEQKVLLKLHACGVDDWGSLKVCCSYDDLSLEDVE
;
A
#
# COMPACT_ATOMS: atom_id res chain seq x y z
N MET A 1 -9.48 -35.08 48.62
CA MET A 1 -10.12 -35.66 47.42
C MET A 1 -10.96 -34.57 46.77
N PRO A 2 -10.53 -33.98 45.64
CA PRO A 2 -11.32 -32.95 44.97
C PRO A 2 -12.60 -33.55 44.38
N THR A 3 -13.74 -32.94 44.67
CA THR A 3 -15.05 -33.38 44.17
C THR A 3 -15.16 -33.09 42.67
N VAL A 4 -15.82 -34.00 41.94
CA VAL A 4 -15.97 -33.98 40.47
C VAL A 4 -16.55 -32.66 39.94
N ARG A 5 -17.36 -31.98 40.76
CA ARG A 5 -17.91 -30.64 40.50
C ARG A 5 -16.84 -29.54 40.42
N GLY A 6 -15.79 -29.62 41.23
CA GLY A 6 -14.69 -28.66 41.20
C GLY A 6 -13.89 -28.76 39.91
N LEU A 7 -13.59 -29.99 39.45
CA LEU A 7 -12.87 -30.24 38.20
C LEU A 7 -13.60 -29.71 36.97
N LEU A 8 -14.94 -29.80 36.94
CA LEU A 8 -15.76 -29.28 35.84
C LEU A 8 -15.75 -27.75 35.79
N LEU A 9 -15.77 -27.08 36.95
CA LEU A 9 -15.71 -25.61 37.01
C LEU A 9 -14.33 -25.08 36.60
N PHE A 10 -13.25 -25.72 37.05
CA PHE A 10 -11.89 -25.38 36.62
C PHE A 10 -11.70 -25.57 35.11
N SER A 11 -12.25 -26.64 34.54
CA SER A 11 -12.25 -26.86 33.10
C SER A 11 -12.96 -25.73 32.35
N LEU A 12 -14.18 -25.35 32.78
CA LEU A 12 -14.95 -24.26 32.17
C LEU A 12 -14.24 -22.90 32.21
N ILE A 13 -13.57 -22.59 33.33
CA ILE A 13 -12.79 -21.35 33.50
C ILE A 13 -11.58 -21.34 32.55
N ILE A 14 -10.87 -22.46 32.41
CA ILE A 14 -9.73 -22.56 31.48
C ILE A 14 -10.20 -22.36 30.03
N THR A 15 -11.34 -22.95 29.64
CA THR A 15 -11.90 -22.77 28.28
C THR A 15 -12.31 -21.33 28.01
N LEU A 16 -12.90 -20.64 29.00
CA LEU A 16 -13.25 -19.22 28.89
C LEU A 16 -12.01 -18.31 28.85
N CYS A 17 -10.95 -18.60 29.62
CA CYS A 17 -9.70 -17.82 29.57
C CYS A 17 -8.92 -17.98 28.25
N LEU A 18 -9.08 -19.11 27.56
CA LEU A 18 -8.41 -19.35 26.28
C LEU A 18 -9.11 -18.66 25.10
N SER A 19 -10.41 -18.32 25.21
CA SER A 19 -11.11 -17.59 24.15
C SER A 19 -10.71 -16.10 24.08
N GLU A 20 -10.34 -15.50 25.22
CA GLU A 20 -9.93 -14.09 25.29
C GLU A 20 -8.51 -13.80 24.77
N ARG A 21 -7.65 -14.82 24.62
CA ARG A 21 -6.25 -14.66 24.19
C ARG A 21 -6.01 -14.68 22.68
N THR A 22 -7.06 -14.60 21.87
CA THR A 22 -6.91 -14.49 20.42
C THR A 22 -7.44 -13.17 19.86
N VAL A 23 -7.11 -12.06 20.52
CA VAL A 23 -6.88 -10.82 19.79
C VAL A 23 -5.65 -11.03 18.93
N LYS A 24 -5.82 -11.76 17.82
CA LYS A 24 -4.87 -11.76 16.72
C LYS A 24 -4.82 -10.31 16.27
N LYS A 25 -3.82 -9.59 16.79
CA LYS A 25 -3.37 -8.31 16.26
C LYS A 25 -2.82 -8.61 14.88
N TYR A 26 -3.72 -8.86 13.93
CA TYR A 26 -3.40 -8.78 12.53
C TYR A 26 -2.81 -7.39 12.38
N ARG A 27 -1.49 -7.32 12.17
CA ARG A 27 -0.93 -6.16 11.52
C ARG A 27 -1.59 -6.16 10.15
N ARG A 28 -2.76 -5.51 10.08
CA ARG A 28 -3.25 -4.92 8.86
C ARG A 28 -2.13 -3.95 8.54
N TRP A 29 -1.24 -4.35 7.64
CA TRP A 29 -0.59 -3.37 6.80
C TRP A 29 -1.76 -2.68 6.12
N VAL A 30 -2.19 -1.57 6.74
CA VAL A 30 -3.01 -0.58 6.08
C VAL A 30 -2.02 0.02 5.09
N VAL A 31 -1.87 -0.65 3.95
CA VAL A 31 -1.69 0.06 2.70
C VAL A 31 -3.01 0.81 2.59
N ASP A 32 -3.04 1.98 3.20
CA ASP A 32 -4.05 2.97 2.92
C ASP A 32 -4.01 3.13 1.40
N ASP A 33 -5.14 3.16 0.71
CA ASP A 33 -5.19 3.29 -0.75
C ASP A 33 -4.48 4.57 -1.26
N THR A 34 -4.05 5.44 -0.33
CA THR A 34 -3.22 6.63 -0.50
C THR A 34 -1.71 6.37 -0.55
N GLY A 35 -1.20 5.24 -0.05
CA GLY A 35 0.23 4.97 0.12
C GLY A 35 0.76 3.82 -0.76
N CYS A 36 1.93 3.97 -1.35
CA CYS A 36 2.61 2.91 -2.11
C CYS A 36 4.09 2.80 -1.69
N ARG A 37 4.79 1.77 -2.16
CA ARG A 37 6.26 1.69 -2.02
C ARG A 37 6.93 1.74 -3.38
N THR A 38 7.92 2.62 -3.50
CA THR A 38 8.76 2.72 -4.69
C THR A 38 9.62 1.45 -4.84
N LEU A 39 10.22 1.27 -6.02
CA LEU A 39 11.15 0.15 -6.27
C LEU A 39 12.34 0.17 -5.28
N ASP A 40 12.75 1.36 -4.86
CA ASP A 40 13.80 1.58 -3.84
C ASP A 40 13.31 1.39 -2.40
N LYS A 41 12.06 0.92 -2.23
CA LYS A 41 11.38 0.64 -0.95
C LYS A 41 11.09 1.89 -0.12
N GLU A 42 11.15 3.06 -0.73
CA GLU A 42 10.72 4.30 -0.10
C GLU A 42 9.20 4.36 0.00
N SER A 43 8.71 5.13 0.97
CA SER A 43 7.28 5.40 1.09
C SER A 43 6.87 6.43 0.04
N GLY A 44 5.76 6.19 -0.63
CA GLY A 44 5.25 7.07 -1.67
C GLY A 44 3.73 7.15 -1.68
N ARG A 45 3.20 7.83 -2.71
CA ARG A 45 1.78 7.95 -3.02
C ARG A 45 1.51 7.52 -4.46
N CYS A 46 0.35 6.92 -4.67
CA CYS A 46 -0.14 6.56 -6.00
C CYS A 46 -0.80 7.78 -6.68
N VAL A 47 -0.08 8.45 -7.58
CA VAL A 47 -0.46 9.71 -8.23
C VAL A 47 -0.48 9.57 -9.75
N LEU A 48 -1.00 10.56 -10.47
CA LEU A 48 -0.89 10.59 -11.93
C LEU A 48 0.57 10.81 -12.36
N VAL A 49 0.88 10.44 -13.61
CA VAL A 49 2.25 10.50 -14.16
C VAL A 49 2.82 11.92 -14.16
N ASP A 50 1.99 12.92 -14.46
CA ASP A 50 2.32 14.34 -14.46
C ASP A 50 2.57 14.90 -13.05
N GLN A 51 2.00 14.28 -12.02
CA GLN A 51 2.16 14.68 -10.61
C GLN A 51 3.47 14.18 -9.98
N CYS A 52 4.27 13.40 -10.72
CA CYS A 52 5.52 12.84 -10.23
C CYS A 52 6.69 13.36 -11.06
N ARG A 53 7.48 14.28 -10.53
CA ARG A 53 8.51 15.01 -11.29
C ARG A 53 9.51 14.09 -11.99
N SER A 54 9.98 13.06 -11.28
CA SER A 54 10.94 12.09 -11.81
C SER A 54 10.38 11.23 -12.94
N ILE A 55 9.05 11.09 -13.04
CA ILE A 55 8.39 10.32 -14.09
C ILE A 55 7.83 11.24 -15.19
N SER A 56 7.34 12.43 -14.85
CA SER A 56 6.91 13.44 -15.82
C SER A 56 8.06 13.82 -16.75
N ASP A 57 9.27 14.02 -16.22
CA ASP A 57 10.47 14.31 -17.04
C ASP A 57 10.80 13.19 -18.05
N LEU A 58 10.45 11.93 -17.73
CA LEU A 58 10.62 10.80 -18.65
C LEU A 58 9.62 10.81 -19.79
N VAL A 59 8.46 11.46 -19.60
CA VAL A 59 7.35 11.50 -20.54
C VAL A 59 7.34 12.82 -21.34
N ASP A 60 7.56 13.96 -20.68
CA ASP A 60 7.49 15.31 -21.27
C ASP A 60 8.78 15.76 -21.96
N GLY A 61 9.94 15.19 -21.63
CA GLY A 61 11.23 15.54 -22.24
C GLY A 61 11.35 15.27 -23.75
N ARG A 62 10.30 14.77 -24.41
CA ARG A 62 10.28 14.42 -25.84
C ARG A 62 8.95 14.77 -26.50
N GLY A 63 8.54 16.04 -26.42
CA GLY A 63 7.26 16.60 -26.91
C GLY A 63 6.81 16.37 -28.36
N ASP A 64 7.25 15.31 -29.03
CA ASP A 64 6.69 14.78 -30.29
C ASP A 64 6.99 13.28 -30.54
N HIS A 65 7.71 12.60 -29.64
CA HIS A 65 8.12 11.20 -29.84
C HIS A 65 7.40 10.27 -28.86
N PRO A 66 6.77 9.19 -29.35
CA PRO A 66 6.18 8.21 -28.46
C PRO A 66 7.24 7.65 -27.49
N ALA A 67 6.82 7.37 -26.26
CA ALA A 67 7.68 6.71 -25.28
C ALA A 67 8.32 5.45 -25.90
N THR A 68 9.63 5.31 -25.73
CA THR A 68 10.36 4.10 -26.14
C THR A 68 9.84 2.88 -25.39
N GLU A 69 10.06 1.69 -25.94
CA GLU A 69 9.65 0.45 -25.27
C GLU A 69 10.28 0.30 -23.87
N GLU A 70 11.52 0.76 -23.69
CA GLU A 70 12.18 0.79 -22.38
C GLU A 70 11.46 1.71 -21.38
N GLN A 71 11.07 2.91 -21.81
CA GLN A 71 10.29 3.83 -20.98
C GLN A 71 8.92 3.23 -20.62
N LYS A 72 8.25 2.56 -21.55
CA LYS A 72 6.97 1.88 -21.28
C LYS A 72 7.13 0.75 -20.25
N VAL A 73 8.22 -0.02 -20.33
CA VAL A 73 8.54 -1.06 -19.34
C VAL A 73 8.78 -0.42 -17.97
N LEU A 74 9.52 0.68 -17.92
CA LEU A 74 9.77 1.42 -16.68
C LEU A 74 8.47 1.96 -16.07
N LEU A 75 7.61 2.63 -16.85
CA LEU A 75 6.28 3.10 -16.43
C LEU A 75 5.41 1.98 -15.86
N LYS A 76 5.44 0.79 -16.47
CA LYS A 76 4.72 -0.39 -15.97
C LYS A 76 5.24 -0.88 -14.63
N LEU A 77 6.54 -0.77 -14.37
CA LEU A 77 7.14 -1.16 -13.08
C LEU A 77 6.74 -0.20 -11.96
N HIS A 78 6.54 1.07 -12.28
CA HIS A 78 6.07 2.08 -11.33
C HIS A 78 4.53 2.14 -11.22
N ALA A 79 3.79 1.45 -12.08
CA ALA A 79 2.33 1.52 -12.11
C ALA A 79 1.70 1.00 -10.80
N CYS A 80 0.82 1.80 -10.20
CA CYS A 80 0.08 1.45 -9.00
C CYS A 80 -1.43 1.38 -9.23
N GLY A 81 -1.92 1.84 -10.39
CA GLY A 81 -3.34 1.74 -10.75
C GLY A 81 -3.69 2.59 -11.95
N VAL A 82 -4.99 2.82 -12.11
CA VAL A 82 -5.58 3.79 -13.04
C VAL A 82 -6.56 4.66 -12.27
N ASP A 83 -6.77 5.90 -12.72
CA ASP A 83 -7.84 6.75 -12.18
C ASP A 83 -9.22 6.35 -12.75
N ASP A 84 -10.26 7.06 -12.32
CA ASP A 84 -11.64 6.80 -12.76
C ASP A 84 -11.87 7.10 -14.25
N TRP A 85 -10.98 7.85 -14.89
CA TRP A 85 -11.01 8.20 -16.31
C TRP A 85 -10.10 7.30 -17.17
N GLY A 86 -9.40 6.34 -16.56
CA GLY A 86 -8.49 5.41 -17.22
C GLY A 86 -7.06 5.91 -17.40
N SER A 87 -6.69 7.02 -16.78
CA SER A 87 -5.32 7.55 -16.78
C SER A 87 -4.42 6.72 -15.89
N LEU A 88 -3.18 6.47 -16.32
CA LEU A 88 -2.21 5.68 -15.58
C LEU A 88 -1.77 6.39 -14.30
N LYS A 89 -1.80 5.68 -13.17
CA LYS A 89 -1.24 6.11 -11.90
C LYS A 89 0.07 5.38 -11.60
N VAL A 90 1.04 6.12 -11.07
CA VAL A 90 2.37 5.64 -10.72
C VAL A 90 2.68 5.87 -9.24
N CYS A 91 3.50 4.99 -8.68
CA CYS A 91 4.00 5.13 -7.32
C CYS A 91 5.16 6.13 -7.30
N CYS A 92 4.89 7.31 -6.72
CA CYS A 92 5.86 8.40 -6.60
C CYS A 92 6.33 8.57 -5.16
N SER A 93 7.62 8.81 -4.97
CA SER A 93 8.16 9.16 -3.64
C SER A 93 7.58 10.51 -3.19
N TYR A 94 7.36 10.70 -1.89
CA TYR A 94 6.81 11.97 -1.37
C TYR A 94 7.71 13.17 -1.68
N ASP A 95 9.02 12.95 -1.78
CA ASP A 95 10.01 13.99 -2.09
C ASP A 95 9.97 14.42 -3.57
N ASP A 96 9.37 13.59 -4.44
CA ASP A 96 9.30 13.78 -5.90
C ASP A 96 7.92 14.26 -6.39
N LEU A 97 6.98 14.48 -5.48
CA LEU A 97 5.66 15.03 -5.82
C LEU A 97 5.78 16.48 -6.29
N SER A 98 5.10 16.84 -7.37
CA SER A 98 4.90 18.25 -7.71
C SER A 98 4.01 18.89 -6.65
N LEU A 99 4.54 19.91 -5.96
CA LEU A 99 3.90 20.58 -4.82
C LEU A 99 2.63 21.41 -5.18
N GLU A 100 2.09 21.26 -6.39
CA GLU A 100 0.95 22.06 -6.86
C GLU A 100 -0.42 21.47 -6.49
N ASP A 101 -0.50 20.23 -5.96
CA ASP A 101 -1.79 19.54 -5.75
C ASP A 101 -2.02 18.99 -4.32
N VAL A 102 -1.43 19.62 -3.29
CA VAL A 102 -1.79 19.31 -1.89
C VAL A 102 -2.83 20.33 -1.40
N GLU A 103 -4.08 20.15 -1.81
CA GLU A 103 -5.25 20.81 -1.20
C GLU A 103 -6.28 19.78 -0.71
#